data_AF-M6JLG1-F1
#
_entry.id   AF-M6JLG1-F1
#
_cell.length_a   1.000
_cell.length_b   1.000
_cell.length_c   1.000
_cell.angle_alpha   90.00
_cell.angle_beta   90.00
_cell.angle_gamma   90.00
#
_symmetry.space_group_name_H-M   'P 1'
#
loop_
_entity.id
_entity.type
_entity.pdbx_description
1 polymer ?
#
loop_
_entity_poly.entity_id
_entity_poly.type
_entity_poly.pdbx_seq_one_letter_code
_entity_poly.pdbx_strand_id
1 'polypeptide(L)'
;MNFSNYLCIGTSLYIFFMGMYIYKFPDRKKVQGYFLALAGSFSIWISFFVIRQYVTYDYRHYVLDWMLIPTIFFPIFLIRIVSLISNPNHKLPGWQIGIIWIFVLYFLWAAISCSFSVLIDKFNYKYTPTIHYHALIGYQVGFIGYCILKLMRSIVQFPGEQRVRLTLIAFGIFSVLFFALIFIYILPLLGFFYGFLSSIGALISVSLWAVAILQYNVFEIKIAVHEGQYVPILNRLSLNFYMSLFKILDPMGFKYSNFLYKRTCSLKFLCTDLRLRAGLKTACTFEL
;
A
#
# COMPACT_ATOMS: atom_id res chain seq x y z
N MET A 1 20.90 16.49 14.63
CA MET A 1 20.29 15.62 13.60
C MET A 1 19.11 16.38 13.00
N ASN A 2 19.06 16.51 11.68
CA ASN A 2 18.08 17.38 11.00
C ASN A 2 16.68 16.73 10.98
N PHE A 3 15.62 17.55 11.00
CA PHE A 3 14.20 17.12 10.90
C PHE A 3 13.96 16.11 9.77
N SER A 4 14.61 16.30 8.61
CA SER A 4 14.58 15.38 7.47
C SER A 4 14.95 13.93 7.84
N ASN A 5 15.95 13.76 8.71
CA ASN A 5 16.49 12.45 9.04
C ASN A 5 15.53 11.71 9.98
N TYR A 6 14.99 12.40 10.98
CA TYR A 6 13.99 11.83 11.88
C TYR A 6 12.73 11.43 11.12
N LEU A 7 12.27 12.27 10.18
CA LEU A 7 11.12 11.98 9.33
C LEU A 7 11.34 10.72 8.47
N CYS A 8 12.48 10.62 7.77
CA CYS A 8 12.79 9.45 6.94
C CYS A 8 12.98 8.18 7.77
N ILE A 9 13.70 8.23 8.90
CA ILE A 9 13.90 7.07 9.78
C ILE A 9 12.57 6.59 10.34
N GLY A 10 11.78 7.50 10.92
CA GLY A 10 10.48 7.16 11.50
C GLY A 10 9.53 6.59 10.45
N THR A 11 9.49 7.19 9.26
CA THR A 11 8.64 6.70 8.16
C THR A 11 9.10 5.33 7.66
N SER A 12 10.39 5.13 7.46
CA SER A 12 10.95 3.87 6.98
C SER A 12 10.65 2.72 7.94
N LEU A 13 10.90 2.93 9.24
CA LEU A 13 10.60 1.94 10.29
C LEU A 13 9.10 1.65 10.38
N TYR A 14 8.26 2.69 10.32
CA TYR A 14 6.81 2.53 10.33
C TYR A 14 6.32 1.70 9.14
N ILE A 15 6.76 2.02 7.93
CA ILE A 15 6.34 1.31 6.72
C ILE A 15 6.77 -0.16 6.78
N PHE A 16 8.02 -0.43 7.19
CA PHE A 16 8.50 -1.79 7.34
C PHE A 16 7.71 -2.57 8.39
N PHE A 17 7.48 -1.96 9.55
CA PHE A 17 6.66 -2.54 10.61
C PHE A 17 5.25 -2.87 10.14
N MET A 18 4.60 -1.96 9.39
CA MET A 18 3.25 -2.20 8.84
C MET A 18 3.23 -3.37 7.86
N GLY A 19 4.26 -3.52 7.02
CA GLY A 19 4.43 -4.68 6.15
C GLY A 19 4.47 -5.99 6.95
N MET A 20 5.34 -6.05 7.95
CA MET A 20 5.52 -7.23 8.81
C MET A 20 4.26 -7.56 9.63
N TYR A 21 3.62 -6.53 10.17
CA TYR A 21 2.38 -6.64 10.95
C TYR A 21 1.27 -7.28 10.12
N ILE A 22 1.07 -6.81 8.88
CA ILE A 22 0.03 -7.33 7.99
C ILE A 22 0.33 -8.77 7.59
N TYR A 23 1.60 -9.08 7.31
CA TYR A 23 2.01 -10.42 6.89
C TYR A 23 1.79 -11.49 7.98
N LYS A 24 1.70 -11.11 9.26
CA LYS A 24 1.45 -12.05 10.36
C LYS A 24 0.07 -12.69 10.30
N PHE A 25 -0.94 -12.02 9.73
CA PHE A 25 -2.32 -12.52 9.72
C PHE A 25 -2.52 -13.70 8.75
N PRO A 26 -3.34 -14.69 9.09
CA PRO A 26 -3.47 -15.93 8.30
C PRO A 26 -4.11 -15.70 6.92
N ASP A 27 -4.99 -14.71 6.79
CA ASP A 27 -5.81 -14.54 5.59
C ASP A 27 -5.05 -13.88 4.43
N ARG A 28 -5.33 -14.29 3.19
CA ARG A 28 -4.84 -13.62 1.96
C ARG A 28 -3.32 -13.43 1.86
N LYS A 29 -2.54 -14.41 2.33
CA LYS A 29 -1.05 -14.41 2.29
C LYS A 29 -0.43 -13.96 0.97
N LYS A 30 -1.05 -14.25 -0.18
CA LYS A 30 -0.55 -13.80 -1.50
C LYS A 30 -0.49 -12.27 -1.60
N VAL A 31 -1.58 -11.57 -1.28
CA VAL A 31 -1.62 -10.08 -1.32
C VAL A 31 -0.67 -9.51 -0.28
N GLN A 32 -0.69 -10.09 0.92
CA GLN A 32 0.14 -9.63 2.03
C GLN A 32 1.63 -9.80 1.77
N GLY A 33 2.05 -10.87 1.10
CA GLY A 33 3.45 -11.08 0.69
C GLY A 33 3.93 -10.01 -0.29
N TYR A 34 3.12 -9.68 -1.30
CA TYR A 34 3.44 -8.58 -2.22
C TYR A 34 3.42 -7.21 -1.53
N PHE A 35 2.51 -7.01 -0.57
CA PHE A 35 2.48 -5.78 0.23
C PHE A 35 3.72 -5.66 1.13
N LEU A 36 4.15 -6.74 1.77
CA LEU A 36 5.39 -6.78 2.55
C LEU A 36 6.60 -6.45 1.67
N ALA A 37 6.68 -7.03 0.47
CA ALA A 37 7.74 -6.72 -0.48
C ALA A 37 7.74 -5.23 -0.89
N LEU A 38 6.56 -4.67 -1.21
CA LEU A 38 6.41 -3.26 -1.53
C LEU A 38 6.81 -2.34 -0.35
N ALA A 39 6.35 -2.66 0.86
CA ALA A 39 6.68 -1.94 2.08
C ALA A 39 8.19 -2.01 2.37
N GLY A 40 8.81 -3.18 2.20
CA GLY A 40 10.26 -3.36 2.29
C GLY A 40 11.01 -2.49 1.29
N SER A 41 10.58 -2.46 0.01
CA SER A 41 11.20 -1.62 -1.00
C SER A 41 11.03 -0.12 -0.71
N PHE A 42 9.86 0.33 -0.24
CA PHE A 42 9.66 1.72 0.22
C PHE A 42 10.57 2.06 1.40
N SER A 43 10.66 1.18 2.40
CA SER A 43 11.51 1.37 3.57
C SER A 43 12.98 1.50 3.16
N ILE A 44 13.49 0.59 2.33
CA ILE A 44 14.87 0.62 1.84
C ILE A 44 15.13 1.94 1.08
N TRP A 45 14.25 2.29 0.15
CA TRP A 45 14.36 3.54 -0.61
C TRP A 45 14.38 4.78 0.29
N ILE A 46 13.48 4.87 1.28
CA ILE A 46 13.43 6.02 2.20
C ILE A 46 14.67 6.06 3.10
N SER A 47 15.16 4.91 3.56
CA SER A 47 16.39 4.81 4.34
C SER A 47 17.61 5.35 3.59
N PHE A 48 17.67 5.21 2.27
CA PHE A 48 18.77 5.75 1.47
C PHE A 48 18.88 7.28 1.53
N PHE A 49 17.79 8.02 1.77
CA PHE A 49 17.87 9.48 1.98
C PHE A 49 18.69 9.87 3.22
N VAL A 50 18.75 8.99 4.22
CA VAL A 50 19.53 9.15 5.44
C VAL A 50 20.93 8.57 5.24
N ILE A 51 21.04 7.34 4.76
CA ILE A 51 22.32 6.63 4.57
C ILE A 51 23.26 7.44 3.70
N ARG A 52 22.76 8.05 2.62
CA ARG A 52 23.60 8.81 1.67
C ARG A 52 24.42 9.90 2.35
N GLN A 53 23.93 10.49 3.44
CA GLN A 53 24.59 11.59 4.16
C GLN A 53 25.89 11.16 4.84
N TYR A 54 26.00 9.88 5.18
CA TYR A 54 27.18 9.30 5.84
C TYR A 54 28.21 8.76 4.84
N VAL A 55 27.93 8.85 3.53
CA VAL A 55 28.82 8.33 2.50
C VAL A 55 29.86 9.37 2.11
N THR A 56 31.11 8.90 2.04
CA THR A 56 32.29 9.66 1.62
C THR A 56 32.09 10.26 0.23
N TYR A 57 32.69 11.43 0.02
CA TYR A 57 32.54 12.28 -1.16
C TYR A 57 32.69 11.53 -2.50
N ASP A 58 33.64 10.59 -2.57
CA ASP A 58 33.97 9.87 -3.80
C ASP A 58 32.93 8.84 -4.23
N TYR A 59 32.06 8.41 -3.30
CA TYR A 59 31.05 7.39 -3.58
C TYR A 59 29.62 7.93 -3.67
N ARG A 60 29.43 9.25 -3.55
CA ARG A 60 28.09 9.87 -3.49
C ARG A 60 27.27 9.69 -4.77
N HIS A 61 27.91 9.62 -5.94
CA HIS A 61 27.20 9.40 -7.21
C HIS A 61 26.66 7.96 -7.31
N TYR A 62 27.42 6.95 -6.86
CA TYR A 62 26.94 5.56 -6.80
C TYR A 62 25.69 5.45 -5.93
N VAL A 63 25.71 6.08 -4.76
CA VAL A 63 24.57 6.01 -3.81
C VAL A 63 23.33 6.71 -4.37
N LEU A 64 23.49 7.81 -5.11
CA LEU A 64 22.36 8.54 -5.67
C LEU A 64 21.63 7.73 -6.75
N ASP A 65 22.35 6.89 -7.49
CA ASP A 65 21.74 6.02 -8.49
C ASP A 65 21.26 4.70 -7.88
N TRP A 66 22.01 4.12 -6.94
CA TRP A 66 21.63 2.89 -6.26
C TRP A 66 20.42 3.07 -5.35
N MET A 67 20.17 4.26 -4.83
CA MET A 67 18.93 4.52 -4.08
C MET A 67 17.69 4.28 -4.93
N LEU A 68 17.76 4.35 -6.27
CA LEU A 68 16.62 4.15 -7.16
C LEU A 68 16.32 2.66 -7.40
N ILE A 69 17.24 1.75 -7.08
CA ILE A 69 17.07 0.30 -7.31
C ILE A 69 15.77 -0.24 -6.70
N PRO A 70 15.41 0.04 -5.42
CA PRO A 70 14.16 -0.46 -4.85
C PRO A 70 12.92 0.05 -5.61
N THR A 71 12.98 1.25 -6.18
CA THR A 71 11.85 1.85 -6.89
C THR A 71 11.52 1.11 -8.19
N ILE A 72 12.51 0.50 -8.84
CA ILE A 72 12.34 -0.29 -10.07
C ILE A 72 11.27 -1.39 -9.88
N PHE A 73 11.18 -1.95 -8.67
CA PHE A 73 10.24 -3.02 -8.36
C PHE A 73 8.84 -2.55 -7.93
N PHE A 74 8.64 -1.26 -7.66
CA PHE A 74 7.35 -0.74 -7.18
C PHE A 74 6.17 -1.10 -8.11
N PRO A 75 6.27 -0.93 -9.44
CA PRO A 75 5.16 -1.27 -10.33
C PRO A 75 4.78 -2.73 -10.28
N ILE A 76 5.75 -3.64 -10.14
CA ILE A 76 5.52 -5.09 -10.06
C ILE A 76 4.64 -5.42 -8.87
N PHE A 77 5.05 -4.95 -7.69
CA PHE A 77 4.33 -5.24 -6.47
C PHE A 77 2.95 -4.56 -6.49
N LEU A 78 2.87 -3.31 -6.96
CA LEU A 78 1.62 -2.57 -7.00
C LEU A 78 0.59 -3.22 -7.95
N ILE A 79 0.99 -3.61 -9.17
CA ILE A 79 0.13 -4.31 -10.12
C ILE A 79 -0.38 -5.63 -9.52
N ARG A 80 0.51 -6.37 -8.83
CA ARG A 80 0.14 -7.63 -8.16
C ARG A 80 -0.87 -7.39 -7.05
N ILE A 81 -0.65 -6.42 -6.18
CA ILE A 81 -1.56 -6.04 -5.09
C ILE A 81 -2.92 -5.66 -5.66
N VAL A 82 -2.97 -4.71 -6.59
CA VAL A 82 -4.22 -4.23 -7.22
C VAL A 82 -4.99 -5.39 -7.84
N SER A 83 -4.30 -6.25 -8.59
CA SER A 83 -4.93 -7.37 -9.29
C SER A 83 -5.49 -8.42 -8.34
N LEU A 84 -4.73 -8.77 -7.30
CA LEU A 84 -5.13 -9.78 -6.32
C LEU A 84 -6.18 -9.24 -5.35
N ILE A 85 -6.21 -7.93 -5.08
CA ILE A 85 -7.28 -7.29 -4.30
C ILE A 85 -8.59 -7.40 -5.07
N SER A 86 -8.62 -7.03 -6.36
CA SER A 86 -9.80 -7.15 -7.21
C SER A 86 -10.26 -8.59 -7.42
N ASN A 87 -9.34 -9.51 -7.71
CA ASN A 87 -9.64 -10.93 -7.91
C ASN A 87 -8.53 -11.81 -7.30
N PRO A 88 -8.81 -12.56 -6.21
CA PRO A 88 -7.81 -13.38 -5.50
C PRO A 88 -7.10 -14.44 -6.35
N ASN A 89 -7.74 -14.91 -7.42
CA ASN A 89 -7.23 -15.96 -8.31
C ASN A 89 -6.60 -15.40 -9.59
N HIS A 90 -6.44 -14.07 -9.68
CA HIS A 90 -5.91 -13.42 -10.88
C HIS A 90 -4.45 -13.82 -11.13
N LYS A 91 -4.20 -14.39 -12.32
CA LYS A 91 -2.86 -14.63 -12.86
C LYS A 91 -2.53 -13.52 -13.85
N LEU A 92 -1.31 -12.99 -13.77
CA LEU A 92 -0.81 -12.06 -14.78
C LEU A 92 -0.52 -12.85 -16.07
N PRO A 93 -0.88 -12.31 -17.25
CA PRO A 93 -0.53 -12.93 -18.52
C PRO A 93 1.00 -12.88 -18.74
N GLY A 94 1.54 -13.91 -19.38
CA GLY A 94 2.99 -14.06 -19.57
C GLY A 94 3.65 -12.91 -20.33
N TRP A 95 2.96 -12.32 -21.31
CA TRP A 95 3.47 -11.17 -22.05
C TRP A 95 3.67 -9.93 -21.18
N GLN A 96 2.77 -9.67 -20.22
CA GLN A 96 2.95 -8.55 -19.28
C GLN A 96 4.16 -8.76 -18.38
N ILE A 97 4.37 -10.00 -17.93
CA ILE A 97 5.54 -10.37 -17.14
C ILE A 97 6.81 -10.14 -17.96
N GLY A 98 6.83 -10.55 -19.23
CA GLY A 98 7.96 -10.32 -20.14
C GLY A 98 8.31 -8.84 -20.30
N ILE A 99 7.34 -7.98 -20.59
CA ILE A 99 7.55 -6.53 -20.72
C ILE A 99 8.13 -5.94 -19.44
N ILE A 100 7.56 -6.32 -18.29
CA ILE A 100 8.03 -5.85 -16.98
C ILE A 100 9.50 -6.23 -16.78
N TRP A 101 9.89 -7.48 -17.07
CA TRP A 101 11.27 -7.93 -16.90
C TRP A 101 12.25 -7.20 -17.82
N ILE A 102 11.85 -6.89 -19.07
CA ILE A 102 12.67 -6.09 -19.99
C ILE A 102 12.98 -4.73 -19.36
N PHE A 103 11.98 -4.02 -18.85
CA PHE A 103 12.18 -2.74 -18.17
C PHE A 103 13.06 -2.88 -16.92
N VAL A 104 12.83 -3.91 -16.09
CA VAL A 104 13.63 -4.15 -14.88
C VAL A 104 15.09 -4.36 -15.23
N LEU A 105 15.40 -5.22 -16.19
CA LEU A 105 16.78 -5.49 -16.61
C LEU A 105 17.46 -4.22 -17.13
N TYR A 106 16.76 -3.45 -17.96
CA TYR A 106 17.26 -2.16 -18.45
C TYR A 106 17.58 -1.18 -17.33
N PHE A 107 16.65 -0.98 -16.38
CA PHE A 107 16.85 -0.03 -15.28
C PHE A 107 17.87 -0.52 -14.24
N LEU A 108 18.00 -1.82 -14.04
CA LEU A 108 19.08 -2.39 -13.21
C LEU A 108 20.44 -2.15 -13.85
N TRP A 109 20.57 -2.36 -15.16
CA TRP A 109 21.78 -2.02 -15.89
C TRP A 109 22.12 -0.53 -15.77
N ALA A 110 21.13 0.35 -15.93
CA ALA A 110 21.31 1.80 -15.78
C ALA A 110 21.71 2.19 -14.34
N ALA A 111 21.16 1.51 -13.32
CA ALA A 111 21.52 1.71 -11.92
C ALA A 111 22.97 1.30 -11.62
N ILE A 112 23.38 0.12 -12.10
CA ILE A 112 24.74 -0.41 -11.91
C ILE A 112 25.76 0.47 -12.63
N SER A 113 25.43 0.91 -13.85
CA SER A 113 26.27 1.79 -14.66
C SER A 113 26.24 3.26 -14.21
N CYS A 114 25.50 3.58 -13.15
CA CYS A 114 25.35 4.94 -12.59
C CYS A 114 25.02 5.99 -13.65
N SER A 115 24.01 5.68 -14.47
CA SER A 115 23.63 6.49 -15.63
C SER A 115 22.33 7.28 -15.41
N PHE A 116 21.73 7.28 -14.21
CA PHE A 116 20.49 8.02 -13.96
C PHE A 116 20.73 9.51 -13.73
N SER A 117 21.85 9.88 -13.15
CA SER A 117 22.07 11.27 -12.75
C SER A 117 23.52 11.70 -12.93
N VAL A 118 23.69 12.97 -13.31
CA VAL A 118 25.01 13.62 -13.29
C VAL A 118 25.04 14.54 -12.08
N LEU A 119 25.91 14.23 -11.12
CA LEU A 119 26.02 14.97 -9.88
C LEU A 119 26.76 16.30 -10.12
N ILE A 120 26.06 17.43 -9.97
CA ILE A 120 26.64 18.77 -10.17
C ILE A 120 27.31 19.25 -8.88
N ASP A 121 26.62 19.07 -7.74
CA ASP A 121 27.10 19.49 -6.43
C ASP A 121 27.04 18.31 -5.47
N LYS A 122 28.23 17.78 -5.15
CA LYS A 122 28.43 16.67 -4.23
C LYS A 122 28.12 17.04 -2.77
N PHE A 123 28.18 18.31 -2.38
CA PHE A 123 27.87 18.73 -1.00
C PHE A 123 26.35 18.74 -0.74
N ASN A 124 25.58 19.30 -1.68
CA ASN A 124 24.13 19.44 -1.53
C ASN A 124 23.31 18.36 -2.25
N TYR A 125 23.97 17.35 -2.83
CA TYR A 125 23.34 16.31 -3.66
C TYR A 125 22.49 16.89 -4.81
N LYS A 126 22.95 17.99 -5.43
CA LYS A 126 22.29 18.54 -6.62
C LYS A 126 22.72 17.74 -7.84
N TYR A 127 21.75 17.29 -8.61
CA TYR A 127 22.00 16.48 -9.79
C TYR A 127 21.20 16.99 -10.98
N THR A 128 21.74 16.77 -12.18
CA THR A 128 20.99 16.87 -13.43
C THR A 128 20.44 15.49 -13.79
N PRO A 129 19.12 15.33 -13.97
CA PRO A 129 18.56 14.06 -14.42
C PRO A 129 19.01 13.76 -15.86
N THR A 130 19.34 12.50 -16.13
CA THR A 130 19.64 12.03 -17.50
C THR A 130 18.38 11.52 -18.18
N ILE A 131 18.49 11.17 -19.46
CA ILE A 131 17.40 10.51 -20.20
C ILE A 131 16.96 9.20 -19.53
N HIS A 132 17.87 8.46 -18.89
CA HIS A 132 17.57 7.22 -18.17
C HIS A 132 16.67 7.47 -16.95
N TYR A 133 16.87 8.60 -16.26
CA TYR A 133 16.02 8.99 -15.14
C TYR A 133 14.62 9.37 -15.62
N HIS A 134 14.52 10.15 -16.70
CA HIS A 134 13.22 10.46 -17.31
C HIS A 134 12.49 9.19 -17.77
N ALA A 135 13.22 8.23 -18.35
CA ALA A 135 12.66 6.94 -18.73
C ALA A 135 12.16 6.14 -17.51
N LEU A 136 12.89 6.14 -16.39
CA LEU A 136 12.45 5.49 -15.15
C LEU A 136 11.17 6.13 -14.61
N ILE A 137 11.10 7.47 -14.56
CA ILE A 137 9.89 8.18 -14.14
C ILE A 137 8.71 7.87 -15.07
N GLY A 138 8.94 7.87 -16.39
CA GLY A 138 7.92 7.49 -17.38
C GLY A 138 7.41 6.06 -17.18
N TYR A 139 8.31 5.11 -16.89
CA TYR A 139 7.97 3.74 -16.53
C TYR A 139 7.07 3.68 -15.29
N GLN A 140 7.46 4.37 -14.20
CA GLN A 140 6.67 4.41 -12.96
C GLN A 140 5.27 4.99 -13.21
N VAL A 141 5.19 6.17 -13.83
CA VAL A 141 3.93 6.88 -14.10
C VAL A 141 3.03 6.05 -15.03
N GLY A 142 3.58 5.43 -16.07
CA GLY A 142 2.81 4.61 -17.00
C GLY A 142 2.15 3.42 -16.32
N PHE A 143 2.90 2.66 -15.52
CA PHE A 143 2.34 1.51 -14.81
C PHE A 143 1.43 1.90 -13.64
N ILE A 144 1.70 3.00 -12.95
CA ILE A 144 0.79 3.54 -11.94
C ILE A 144 -0.53 3.98 -12.61
N GLY A 145 -0.47 4.65 -13.77
CA GLY A 145 -1.64 5.02 -14.55
C GLY A 145 -2.46 3.80 -14.96
N TYR A 146 -1.81 2.73 -15.41
CA TYR A 146 -2.47 1.45 -15.67
C TYR A 146 -3.19 0.88 -14.43
N CYS A 147 -2.55 0.95 -13.25
CA CYS A 147 -3.17 0.51 -12.00
C CYS A 147 -4.40 1.35 -11.64
N ILE A 148 -4.34 2.68 -11.80
CA ILE A 148 -5.47 3.58 -11.55
C ILE A 148 -6.64 3.22 -12.48
N LEU A 149 -6.39 3.06 -13.78
CA LEU A 149 -7.44 2.68 -14.74
C LEU A 149 -8.09 1.34 -14.38
N LYS A 150 -7.29 0.34 -13.98
CA LYS A 150 -7.78 -0.97 -13.54
C LYS A 150 -8.63 -0.87 -12.27
N LEU A 151 -8.22 -0.04 -11.32
CA LEU A 151 -8.96 0.21 -10.08
C LEU A 151 -10.28 0.92 -10.35
N MET A 152 -10.29 1.97 -11.18
CA MET A 152 -11.51 2.70 -11.51
C MET A 152 -12.56 1.77 -12.14
N ARG A 153 -12.15 0.89 -13.06
CA ARG A 153 -13.05 -0.14 -13.62
C ARG A 153 -13.56 -1.09 -12.53
N SER A 154 -12.67 -1.55 -11.64
CA SER A 154 -13.04 -2.47 -10.55
C SER A 154 -13.98 -1.84 -9.53
N ILE A 155 -13.82 -0.55 -9.21
CA ILE A 155 -14.66 0.20 -8.27
C ILE A 155 -16.10 0.32 -8.78
N VAL A 156 -16.28 0.48 -10.10
CA VAL A 156 -17.61 0.53 -10.72
C VAL A 156 -18.24 -0.86 -10.79
N GLN A 157 -17.44 -1.91 -11.00
CA GLN A 157 -17.92 -3.28 -11.14
C GLN A 157 -18.31 -3.96 -9.82
N PHE A 158 -17.54 -3.73 -8.75
CA PHE A 158 -17.74 -4.42 -7.48
C PHE A 158 -18.47 -3.52 -6.46
N PRO A 159 -19.70 -3.84 -6.05
CA PRO A 159 -20.39 -3.14 -4.96
C PRO A 159 -19.89 -3.61 -3.58
N GLY A 160 -20.38 -2.96 -2.54
CA GLY A 160 -20.19 -3.34 -1.14
C GLY A 160 -18.80 -2.99 -0.59
N GLU A 161 -18.34 -3.83 0.34
CA GLU A 161 -17.05 -3.65 1.03
C GLU A 161 -15.86 -3.64 0.05
N GLN A 162 -15.94 -4.44 -1.01
CA GLN A 162 -14.90 -4.50 -2.02
C GLN A 162 -14.69 -3.14 -2.70
N ARG A 163 -15.75 -2.36 -2.91
CA ARG A 163 -15.67 -0.99 -3.45
C ARG A 163 -14.82 -0.09 -2.57
N VAL A 164 -15.10 -0.08 -1.26
CA VAL A 164 -14.40 0.76 -0.28
C VAL A 164 -12.91 0.45 -0.25
N ARG A 165 -12.56 -0.85 -0.25
CA ARG A 165 -11.17 -1.31 -0.26
C ARG A 165 -10.43 -0.85 -1.51
N LEU A 166 -11.05 -1.00 -2.68
CA LEU A 166 -10.47 -0.54 -3.95
C LEU A 166 -10.31 0.98 -3.97
N THR A 167 -11.26 1.74 -3.41
CA THR A 167 -11.15 3.19 -3.28
C THR A 167 -10.00 3.61 -2.35
N LEU A 168 -9.81 2.93 -1.21
CA LEU A 168 -8.68 3.18 -0.32
C LEU A 168 -7.33 2.91 -1.00
N ILE A 169 -7.23 1.82 -1.77
CA ILE A 169 -6.04 1.53 -2.58
C ILE A 169 -5.79 2.65 -3.61
N ALA A 170 -6.84 3.07 -4.32
CA ALA A 170 -6.75 4.14 -5.32
C ALA A 170 -6.30 5.47 -4.71
N PHE A 171 -6.88 5.85 -3.56
CA PHE A 171 -6.51 7.07 -2.84
C PHE A 171 -5.04 7.03 -2.36
N GLY A 172 -4.59 5.86 -1.86
CA GLY A 172 -3.18 5.67 -1.52
C GLY A 172 -2.26 5.79 -2.74
N ILE A 173 -2.64 5.25 -3.91
CA ILE A 173 -1.85 5.40 -5.13
C ILE A 173 -1.79 6.86 -5.58
N PHE A 174 -2.91 7.57 -5.54
CA PHE A 174 -2.95 8.99 -5.88
C PHE A 174 -2.05 9.82 -4.96
N SER A 175 -2.11 9.57 -3.65
CA SER A 175 -1.25 10.22 -2.65
C SER A 175 0.23 10.03 -2.96
N VAL A 176 0.70 8.80 -3.16
CA VAL A 176 2.14 8.58 -3.40
C VAL A 176 2.60 9.18 -4.73
N LEU A 177 1.75 9.11 -5.76
CA LEU A 177 2.05 9.69 -7.07
C LEU A 177 2.16 11.21 -6.99
N PHE A 178 1.22 11.87 -6.30
CA PHE A 178 1.22 13.33 -6.13
C PHE A 178 2.49 13.82 -5.43
N PHE A 179 2.84 13.22 -4.29
CA PHE A 179 4.06 13.58 -3.56
C PHE A 179 5.33 13.23 -4.35
N ALA A 180 5.37 12.09 -5.05
CA ALA A 180 6.51 11.71 -5.88
C ALA A 180 6.73 12.70 -7.03
N LEU A 181 5.68 13.03 -7.80
CA LEU A 181 5.80 13.96 -8.92
C LEU A 181 6.27 15.34 -8.47
N ILE A 182 5.74 15.86 -7.37
CA ILE A 182 6.16 17.17 -6.86
C ILE A 182 7.61 17.12 -6.38
N PHE A 183 7.93 16.26 -5.41
CA PHE A 183 9.20 16.34 -4.68
C PHE A 183 10.38 15.62 -5.33
N ILE A 184 10.12 14.65 -6.21
CA ILE A 184 11.17 13.85 -6.87
C ILE A 184 11.37 14.25 -8.34
N TYR A 185 10.35 14.85 -8.98
CA TYR A 185 10.43 15.20 -10.39
C TYR A 185 10.39 16.70 -10.65
N ILE A 186 9.28 17.37 -10.32
CA ILE A 186 9.06 18.78 -10.66
C ILE A 186 10.05 19.69 -9.91
N LEU A 187 10.16 19.54 -8.58
CA LEU A 187 11.05 20.39 -7.76
C LEU A 187 12.53 20.25 -8.14
N PRO A 188 13.08 19.04 -8.33
CA PRO A 188 14.46 18.88 -8.77
C PRO A 188 14.76 19.52 -10.12
N LEU A 189 13.80 19.52 -11.07
CA LEU A 189 13.94 20.23 -12.34
C LEU A 189 13.99 21.76 -12.17
N LEU A 190 13.35 22.28 -11.11
CA LEU A 190 13.43 23.69 -10.71
C LEU A 190 14.67 24.00 -9.84
N GLY A 191 15.52 23.00 -9.55
CA GLY A 191 16.74 23.16 -8.74
C GLY A 191 16.55 23.03 -7.22
N PHE A 192 15.36 22.66 -6.75
CA PHE A 192 15.05 22.47 -5.34
C PHE A 192 14.99 20.97 -4.97
N PHE A 193 15.84 20.54 -4.03
CA PHE A 193 16.03 19.12 -3.72
C PHE A 193 15.43 18.72 -2.37
N TYR A 194 14.09 18.65 -2.30
CA TYR A 194 13.34 18.24 -1.10
C TYR A 194 12.78 16.82 -1.20
N GLY A 195 13.52 15.91 -1.82
CA GLY A 195 13.06 14.53 -2.08
C GLY A 195 12.63 13.77 -0.83
N PHE A 196 13.18 14.08 0.35
CA PHE A 196 12.80 13.44 1.61
C PHE A 196 11.32 13.64 1.98
N LEU A 197 10.69 14.75 1.55
CA LEU A 197 9.26 15.02 1.82
C LEU A 197 8.32 14.04 1.10
N SER A 198 8.80 13.35 0.06
CA SER A 198 8.04 12.27 -0.59
C SER A 198 7.71 11.10 0.35
N SER A 199 8.46 10.95 1.45
CA SER A 199 8.17 9.92 2.46
C SER A 199 6.82 10.15 3.14
N ILE A 200 6.34 11.40 3.23
CA ILE A 200 5.01 11.72 3.77
C ILE A 200 3.93 11.07 2.90
N GLY A 201 4.06 11.18 1.58
CA GLY A 201 3.16 10.53 0.63
C GLY A 201 3.15 9.02 0.82
N ALA A 202 4.33 8.40 0.95
CA ALA A 202 4.45 6.96 1.20
C ALA A 202 3.81 6.54 2.54
N LEU A 203 3.98 7.34 3.60
CA LEU A 203 3.37 7.08 4.92
C LEU A 203 1.85 7.05 4.84
N ILE A 204 1.24 8.05 4.19
CA ILE A 204 -0.21 8.13 3.99
C ILE A 204 -0.68 6.91 3.19
N SER A 205 -0.01 6.61 2.08
CA SER A 205 -0.39 5.53 1.17
C SER A 205 -0.31 4.15 1.82
N VAL A 206 0.80 3.83 2.49
CA VAL A 206 0.98 2.54 3.18
C VAL A 206 -0.06 2.37 4.29
N SER A 207 -0.42 3.43 5.01
CA SER A 207 -1.46 3.38 6.03
C SER A 207 -2.83 3.06 5.43
N LEU A 208 -3.20 3.71 4.33
CA LEU A 208 -4.47 3.46 3.62
C LEU A 208 -4.52 2.04 3.04
N TRP A 209 -3.42 1.60 2.42
CA TRP A 209 -3.31 0.25 1.87
C TRP A 209 -3.38 -0.81 2.96
N ALA A 210 -2.78 -0.55 4.11
CA ALA A 210 -2.82 -1.45 5.24
C ALA A 210 -4.27 -1.69 5.72
N VAL A 211 -5.03 -0.59 5.87
CA VAL A 211 -6.45 -0.64 6.21
C VAL A 211 -7.24 -1.41 5.14
N ALA A 212 -7.01 -1.11 3.85
CA ALA A 212 -7.69 -1.78 2.74
C ALA A 212 -7.42 -3.30 2.64
N ILE A 213 -6.22 -3.73 3.03
CA ILE A 213 -5.83 -5.15 3.01
C ILE A 213 -6.45 -5.89 4.20
N LEU A 214 -6.42 -5.31 5.40
CA LEU A 214 -6.85 -5.98 6.63
C LEU A 214 -8.37 -5.99 6.84
N GLN A 215 -9.10 -4.99 6.36
CA GLN A 215 -10.55 -4.90 6.51
C GLN A 215 -11.28 -5.63 5.38
N TYR A 216 -11.07 -6.95 5.30
CA TYR A 216 -11.69 -7.80 4.28
C TYR A 216 -13.19 -8.04 4.52
N ASN A 217 -13.60 -8.18 5.79
CA ASN A 217 -15.00 -8.38 6.18
C ASN A 217 -15.37 -7.55 7.41
N VAL A 218 -15.86 -6.34 7.19
CA VAL A 218 -15.99 -5.33 8.27
C VAL A 218 -17.12 -5.65 9.23
N PHE A 219 -18.20 -6.26 8.76
CA PHE A 219 -19.28 -6.68 9.66
C PHE A 219 -18.90 -7.90 10.48
N GLU A 220 -18.16 -8.87 9.93
CA GLU A 220 -17.61 -9.98 10.73
C GLU A 220 -16.62 -9.48 11.79
N ILE A 221 -15.72 -8.55 11.42
CA ILE A 221 -14.81 -7.92 12.37
C ILE A 221 -15.60 -7.20 13.46
N LYS A 222 -16.69 -6.51 13.12
CA LYS A 222 -17.55 -5.83 14.10
C LYS A 222 -18.24 -6.81 15.05
N ILE A 223 -18.69 -7.97 14.55
CA ILE A 223 -19.25 -9.06 15.38
C ILE A 223 -18.15 -9.60 16.31
N ALA A 224 -16.98 -9.92 15.78
CA ALA A 224 -15.86 -10.47 16.55
C ALA A 224 -15.41 -9.52 17.69
N VAL A 225 -15.37 -8.21 17.42
CA VAL A 225 -15.09 -7.19 18.46
C VAL A 225 -16.19 -7.18 19.53
N HIS A 226 -17.45 -7.33 19.15
CA HIS A 226 -18.57 -7.34 20.09
C HIS A 226 -18.62 -8.62 20.94
N GLU A 227 -18.22 -9.76 20.36
CA GLU A 227 -18.12 -11.06 21.03
C GLU A 227 -16.86 -11.20 21.90
N GLY A 228 -16.00 -10.17 21.94
CA GLY A 228 -14.75 -10.19 22.72
C GLY A 228 -13.66 -11.10 22.12
N GLN A 229 -13.80 -11.51 20.86
CA GLN A 229 -12.79 -12.31 20.17
C GLN A 229 -11.53 -11.46 19.88
N TYR A 230 -10.39 -12.12 19.71
CA TYR A 230 -9.15 -11.43 19.36
C TYR A 230 -9.25 -10.84 17.95
N VAL A 231 -9.22 -9.50 17.88
CA VAL A 231 -9.25 -8.75 16.62
C VAL A 231 -7.98 -7.89 16.52
N PRO A 232 -7.35 -7.80 15.34
CA PRO A 232 -6.16 -6.98 15.14
C PRO A 232 -6.38 -5.53 15.59
N ILE A 233 -5.41 -4.94 16.31
CA ILE A 233 -5.54 -3.57 16.85
C ILE A 233 -5.85 -2.57 15.73
N LEU A 234 -5.16 -2.69 14.59
CA LEU A 234 -5.41 -1.80 13.44
C LEU A 234 -6.84 -1.94 12.91
N ASN A 235 -7.40 -3.15 12.87
CA ASN A 235 -8.79 -3.36 12.44
C ASN A 235 -9.78 -2.70 13.39
N ARG A 236 -9.51 -2.78 14.70
CA ARG A 236 -10.33 -2.14 15.73
C ARG A 236 -10.29 -0.61 15.62
N LEU A 237 -9.10 -0.03 15.45
CA LEU A 237 -8.92 1.43 15.32
C LEU A 237 -9.53 1.98 14.02
N SER A 238 -9.33 1.28 12.90
CA SER A 238 -9.81 1.73 11.59
C SER A 238 -11.28 1.40 11.31
N LEU A 239 -11.97 0.67 12.19
CA LEU A 239 -13.35 0.22 11.98
C LEU A 239 -14.31 1.39 11.73
N ASN A 240 -14.26 2.41 12.59
CA ASN A 240 -15.16 3.55 12.50
C ASN A 240 -14.92 4.37 11.23
N PHE A 241 -13.64 4.60 10.91
CA PHE A 241 -13.24 5.29 9.69
C PHE A 241 -13.75 4.57 8.45
N TYR A 242 -13.56 3.25 8.36
CA TYR A 242 -14.01 2.47 7.22
C TYR A 242 -15.54 2.39 7.13
N MET A 243 -16.24 2.23 8.25
CA MET A 243 -17.71 2.27 8.24
C MET A 243 -18.25 3.61 7.73
N SER A 244 -17.59 4.72 8.09
CA SER A 244 -17.95 6.03 7.57
C SER A 244 -17.73 6.11 6.06
N LEU A 245 -16.59 5.62 5.57
CA LEU A 245 -16.32 5.53 4.13
C LEU A 245 -17.33 4.63 3.41
N PHE A 246 -17.70 3.50 3.99
CA PHE A 246 -18.67 2.59 3.39
C PHE A 246 -20.04 3.25 3.23
N LYS A 247 -20.52 3.97 4.26
CA LYS A 247 -21.76 4.74 4.17
C LYS A 247 -21.77 5.76 3.02
N ILE A 248 -20.63 6.39 2.75
CA ILE A 248 -20.49 7.43 1.73
C ILE A 248 -20.34 6.79 0.33
N LEU A 249 -19.47 5.80 0.19
CA LEU A 249 -19.08 5.22 -1.10
C LEU A 249 -20.11 4.23 -1.65
N ASP A 250 -20.80 3.50 -0.79
CA ASP A 250 -21.88 2.59 -1.19
C ASP A 250 -22.98 2.53 -0.11
N PRO A 251 -23.90 3.51 -0.09
CA PRO A 251 -24.95 3.57 0.92
C PRO A 251 -25.93 2.39 0.84
N MET A 252 -26.16 1.84 -0.35
CA MET A 252 -27.07 0.70 -0.54
C MET A 252 -26.44 -0.59 -0.07
N GLY A 253 -25.18 -0.86 -0.44
CA GLY A 253 -24.41 -1.99 0.09
C GLY A 253 -24.28 -1.92 1.61
N PHE A 254 -24.04 -0.73 2.16
CA PHE A 254 -23.98 -0.54 3.62
C PHE A 254 -25.32 -0.88 4.30
N LYS A 255 -26.45 -0.40 3.76
CA LYS A 255 -27.79 -0.70 4.32
C LYS A 255 -28.06 -2.20 4.33
N TYR A 256 -27.77 -2.89 3.23
CA TYR A 256 -27.97 -4.33 3.11
C TYR A 256 -27.10 -5.11 4.11
N SER A 257 -25.80 -4.85 4.14
CA SER A 257 -24.89 -5.55 5.07
C SER A 257 -25.19 -5.22 6.54
N ASN A 258 -25.62 -4.00 6.85
CA ASN A 258 -26.05 -3.62 8.20
C ASN A 258 -27.37 -4.29 8.61
N PHE A 259 -28.30 -4.50 7.66
CA PHE A 259 -29.51 -5.27 7.91
C PHE A 259 -29.19 -6.73 8.21
N LEU A 260 -28.31 -7.36 7.41
CA LEU A 260 -27.85 -8.73 7.67
C LEU A 260 -27.16 -8.84 9.04
N TYR A 261 -26.26 -7.91 9.36
CA TYR A 261 -25.61 -7.84 10.68
C TYR A 261 -26.63 -7.80 11.82
N LYS A 262 -27.63 -6.90 11.73
CA LYS A 262 -28.70 -6.80 12.74
C LYS A 262 -29.51 -8.08 12.84
N ARG A 263 -29.89 -8.68 11.70
CA ARG A 263 -30.64 -9.94 11.64
C ARG A 263 -29.85 -11.07 12.33
N THR A 264 -28.57 -11.22 12.00
CA THR A 264 -27.69 -12.25 12.59
C THR A 264 -27.53 -12.04 14.10
N CYS A 265 -27.34 -10.79 14.54
CA CYS A 265 -27.25 -10.48 15.96
C CYS A 265 -28.55 -10.78 16.72
N SER A 266 -29.71 -10.40 16.16
CA SER A 266 -31.02 -10.68 16.74
C SER A 266 -31.31 -12.19 16.81
N LEU A 267 -30.97 -12.94 15.75
CA LEU A 267 -31.12 -14.40 15.74
C LEU A 267 -30.23 -15.07 16.79
N LYS A 268 -28.96 -14.64 16.92
CA LYS A 268 -28.08 -15.14 17.98
C LYS A 268 -28.67 -14.88 19.36
N PHE A 269 -29.16 -13.67 19.63
CA PHE A 269 -29.77 -13.32 20.92
C PHE A 269 -31.01 -14.18 21.21
N LEU A 270 -31.90 -14.35 20.22
CA LEU A 270 -33.11 -15.17 20.35
C LEU A 270 -32.78 -16.64 20.60
N CYS A 271 -31.82 -17.22 19.87
CA CYS A 271 -31.35 -18.59 20.09
C CYS A 271 -30.75 -18.76 21.50
N THR A 272 -29.98 -17.79 21.98
CA THR A 272 -29.43 -17.83 23.33
C THR A 272 -30.52 -17.74 24.39
N ASP A 273 -31.53 -16.87 24.23
CA ASP A 273 -32.65 -16.76 25.16
C ASP A 273 -33.49 -18.06 25.20
N LEU A 274 -33.83 -18.61 24.04
CA LEU A 274 -34.55 -19.89 23.94
C LEU A 274 -33.75 -21.04 24.59
N ARG A 275 -32.42 -21.03 24.46
CA ARG A 275 -31.56 -22.03 25.11
C ARG A 275 -31.52 -21.91 26.62
N LEU A 276 -31.41 -20.69 27.13
CA LEU A 276 -31.44 -20.43 28.57
C LEU A 276 -32.77 -20.89 29.16
N ARG A 277 -33.89 -20.69 28.45
CA ARG A 277 -35.21 -21.19 28.84
C ARG A 277 -35.35 -22.70 28.75
N ALA A 278 -34.69 -23.35 27.79
CA ALA A 278 -34.77 -24.79 27.56
C ALA A 278 -33.75 -25.63 28.38
N GLY A 279 -32.84 -24.99 29.13
CA GLY A 279 -31.85 -25.69 29.96
C GLY A 279 -30.76 -26.44 29.18
N LEU A 280 -30.60 -26.19 27.88
CA LEU A 280 -29.67 -26.90 26.99
C LEU A 280 -28.27 -26.25 26.96
N LYS A 281 -27.22 -27.05 27.19
CA LYS A 281 -25.82 -26.59 27.35
C LYS A 281 -24.91 -26.65 26.10
N THR A 282 -25.36 -27.10 24.92
CA THR A 282 -24.48 -27.31 23.75
C THR A 282 -24.64 -26.25 22.64
N ALA A 283 -23.54 -25.94 21.94
CA ALA A 283 -23.40 -24.83 20.98
C ALA A 283 -24.23 -25.01 19.68
N CYS A 284 -24.62 -23.91 19.03
CA CYS A 284 -25.33 -23.94 17.75
C CYS A 284 -24.26 -23.63 16.72
N THR A 285 -23.75 -24.64 16.05
CA THR A 285 -22.84 -24.44 14.93
C THR A 285 -23.68 -24.05 13.72
N PHE A 286 -23.69 -22.75 13.41
CA PHE A 286 -24.03 -22.30 12.07
C PHE A 286 -22.73 -22.31 11.28
N GLU A 287 -22.56 -23.33 10.42
CA GLU A 287 -21.58 -23.28 9.34
C GLU A 287 -22.09 -22.29 8.28
N LEU A 288 -21.20 -21.38 7.88
CA LEU A 288 -21.38 -20.41 6.81
C LEU A 288 -20.88 -21.01 5.50
#